data_AF-A0A951JPW5-F1
#
_entry.id   AF-A0A951JPW5-F1
#
_cell.length_a   1.000
_cell.length_b   1.000
_cell.length_c   1.000
_cell.angle_alpha   90.00
_cell.angle_beta   90.00
_cell.angle_gamma   90.00
#
_symmetry.space_group_name_H-M   'P 1'
#
loop_
_entity.id
_entity.type
_entity.pdbx_description
1 polymer ?
#
loop_
_entity_poly.entity_id
_entity_poly.type
_entity_poly.pdbx_seq_one_letter_code
_entity_poly.pdbx_strand_id
1 'polypeptide(L)' 'MTAAHDPRIAAAERVLAGHGVSAELSAEGHEREIAAVRVAEDAWARMLGDEGAAVAAEVRALGFRYVALDLAAGDAGGAG' A
#
# COMPACT_ATOMS: atom_id res chain seq x y z
N MET A 1 11.89 10.64 19.12
CA MET A 1 12.53 10.55 17.79
C MET A 1 11.40 10.31 16.80
N THR A 2 10.89 11.38 16.21
CA THR A 2 9.77 11.31 15.25
C THR A 2 10.17 10.36 14.13
N ALA A 3 9.39 9.29 13.92
CA ALA A 3 9.63 8.35 12.83
C ALA A 3 9.67 9.16 11.52
N ALA A 4 10.86 9.30 10.95
CA ALA A 4 10.99 9.87 9.62
C ALA A 4 10.12 9.02 8.69
N HIS A 5 9.23 9.69 7.96
CA HIS A 5 8.38 9.06 6.95
C HIS A 5 9.30 8.22 6.06
N ASP A 6 9.04 6.92 5.98
CA ASP A 6 9.87 6.02 5.17
C ASP A 6 9.80 6.52 3.72
N PRO A 7 10.92 6.92 3.10
CA PRO A 7 10.88 7.48 1.75
C PRO A 7 10.33 6.50 0.72
N ARG A 8 10.33 5.19 1.03
CA ARG A 8 9.72 4.15 0.18
C ARG A 8 8.21 4.25 0.13
N ILE A 9 7.55 4.76 1.18
CA ILE A 9 6.09 4.96 1.23
C ILE A 9 5.67 5.93 0.12
N ALA A 10 6.23 7.14 0.11
CA ALA A 10 5.90 8.14 -0.90
C ALA A 10 6.26 7.70 -2.32
N ALA A 11 7.29 6.87 -2.48
CA ALA A 11 7.62 6.27 -3.77
C ALA A 11 6.58 5.23 -4.22
N ALA A 12 6.13 4.37 -3.30
CA ALA A 12 5.13 3.34 -3.58
C ALA A 12 3.74 3.94 -3.85
N GLU A 13 3.35 5.00 -3.13
CA GLU A 13 2.12 5.76 -3.42
C GLU A 13 2.14 6.35 -4.84
N ARG A 14 3.30 6.86 -5.30
CA ARG A 14 3.46 7.32 -6.68
C ARG A 14 3.34 6.19 -7.71
N VAL A 15 3.85 4.99 -7.40
CA VAL A 15 3.65 3.80 -8.26
C VAL A 15 2.16 3.50 -8.37
N LEU A 16 1.44 3.38 -7.25
CA LEU A 16 0.00 3.11 -7.23
C LEU A 16 -0.80 4.18 -7.98
N ALA A 17 -0.48 5.47 -7.77
CA ALA A 17 -1.10 6.57 -8.49
C ALA A 17 -0.81 6.51 -10.01
N GLY A 18 0.37 6.07 -10.42
CA GLY A 18 0.74 5.84 -11.82
C GLY A 18 -0.12 4.75 -12.50
N HIS A 19 -0.59 3.78 -11.71
CA HIS A 19 -1.58 2.78 -12.11
C HIS A 19 -3.03 3.27 -11.89
N GLY A 20 -3.25 4.53 -11.52
CA GLY A 20 -4.59 5.06 -11.28
C GLY A 20 -5.29 4.42 -10.06
N VAL A 21 -4.52 3.95 -9.08
CA VAL A 21 -5.02 3.42 -7.81
C VAL A 21 -4.75 4.45 -6.72
N SER A 22 -5.81 4.98 -6.11
CA SER A 22 -5.71 5.81 -4.91
C SER A 22 -5.51 4.91 -3.70
N ALA A 23 -4.40 5.08 -2.99
CA ALA A 23 -4.02 4.20 -1.89
C ALA A 23 -3.35 4.98 -0.75
N GLU A 24 -3.52 4.48 0.47
CA GLU A 24 -2.68 4.84 1.61
C GLU A 24 -1.69 3.70 1.87
N LEU A 25 -0.46 4.06 2.25
CA LEU A 25 0.56 3.07 2.61
C LEU A 25 1.11 3.25 4.01
N SER A 26 1.37 2.11 4.65
CA SER A 26 2.23 2.03 5.81
C SER A 26 3.33 0.99 5.60
N ALA A 27 4.47 1.22 6.26
CA ALA A 27 5.60 0.31 6.28
C ALA A 27 5.59 -0.44 7.61
N GLU A 28 5.11 -1.69 7.57
CA GLU A 28 4.85 -2.57 8.71
C GLU A 28 5.88 -3.70 8.80
N GLY A 29 5.84 -4.45 9.91
CA GLY A 29 6.79 -5.53 10.20
C GLY A 29 7.94 -5.06 11.10
N HIS A 30 8.74 -6.01 11.57
CA HIS A 30 9.80 -5.74 12.55
C HIS A 30 10.89 -4.82 11.98
N GLU A 31 11.21 -4.99 10.70
CA GLU A 31 12.21 -4.21 9.96
C GLU A 31 11.55 -3.27 8.94
N ARG A 32 10.24 -3.04 9.06
CA ARG A 32 9.44 -2.27 8.09
C ARG A 32 9.53 -2.86 6.68
N GLU A 33 9.51 -4.18 6.59
CA GLU A 33 9.71 -4.94 5.38
C GLU A 33 8.42 -5.18 4.58
N ILE A 34 7.26 -4.87 5.16
CA ILE A 34 5.93 -5.05 4.56
C ILE A 34 5.39 -3.68 4.13
N ALA A 35 5.07 -3.52 2.84
CA ALA A 35 4.20 -2.43 2.39
C ALA A 35 2.74 -2.85 2.58
N ALA A 36 2.08 -2.33 3.61
CA ALA A 36 0.65 -2.51 3.80
C ALA A 36 -0.09 -1.43 3.00
N VAL A 37 -0.83 -1.86 1.99
CA VAL A 37 -1.54 -1.01 1.03
C VAL A 37 -3.01 -1.03 1.37
N ARG A 38 -3.57 0.14 1.67
CA ARG A 38 -5.01 0.31 1.86
C ARG A 38 -5.59 1.02 0.64
N VAL A 39 -6.64 0.44 0.07
CA VAL A 39 -7.40 0.99 -1.06
C VAL A 39 -8.89 0.87 -0.77
N ALA A 40 -9.69 1.63 -1.52
CA ALA A 40 -11.14 1.45 -1.52
C ALA A 40 -11.53 0.03 -1.99
N GLU A 41 -12.65 -0.47 -1.48
CA GLU A 41 -13.11 -1.86 -1.72
C GLU A 41 -13.35 -2.16 -3.21
N ASP A 42 -13.81 -1.17 -3.97
CA ASP A 42 -14.00 -1.26 -5.42
C ASP A 42 -12.70 -1.51 -6.20
N ALA A 43 -11.54 -1.19 -5.61
CA ALA A 43 -10.23 -1.47 -6.18
C ALA A 43 -9.68 -2.87 -5.81
N TRP A 44 -10.32 -3.61 -4.91
CA TRP A 44 -9.79 -4.89 -4.41
C TRP A 44 -9.64 -5.94 -5.50
N ALA A 45 -10.66 -6.11 -6.36
CA ALA A 45 -10.61 -7.09 -7.44
C ALA A 45 -9.43 -6.85 -8.39
N ARG A 46 -9.12 -5.58 -8.64
CA ARG A 46 -7.97 -5.14 -9.46
C ARG A 46 -6.64 -5.44 -8.77
N MET A 47 -6.54 -5.12 -7.47
CA MET A 47 -5.35 -5.34 -6.65
C MET A 47 -5.08 -6.82 -6.33
N LEU A 48 -6.08 -7.68 -6.42
CA LEU A 48 -5.93 -9.14 -6.26
C LEU A 48 -5.67 -9.88 -7.58
N GLY A 49 -5.77 -9.18 -8.72
CA GLY A 49 -5.55 -9.74 -10.05
C GLY A 49 -4.14 -9.51 -10.61
N ASP A 50 -3.97 -9.74 -11.91
CA ASP A 50 -2.69 -9.60 -12.63
C ASP A 50 -2.10 -8.19 -12.50
N GLU A 51 -2.97 -7.18 -12.47
CA GLU A 51 -2.54 -5.80 -12.30
C GLU A 51 -1.96 -5.55 -10.91
N GLY A 52 -2.62 -6.05 -9.86
CA GLY A 52 -2.07 -6.02 -8.51
C GLY A 52 -0.72 -6.73 -8.38
N ALA A 53 -0.51 -7.82 -9.11
CA ALA A 53 0.79 -8.50 -9.17
C ALA A 53 1.88 -7.63 -9.84
N ALA A 54 1.55 -6.91 -10.91
CA ALA A 54 2.45 -5.96 -11.55
C ALA A 54 2.82 -4.80 -10.61
N VAL A 55 1.81 -4.18 -9.99
CA VAL A 55 2.01 -3.11 -8.98
C VAL A 55 2.88 -3.60 -7.83
N ALA A 56 2.60 -4.80 -7.30
CA ALA A 56 3.38 -5.38 -6.20
C ALA A 56 4.85 -5.61 -6.59
N ALA A 57 5.14 -5.99 -7.83
CA ALA A 57 6.50 -6.15 -8.31
C ALA A 57 7.28 -4.82 -8.31
N GLU A 58 6.65 -3.74 -8.78
CA GLU A 58 7.23 -2.39 -8.76
C GLU A 58 7.43 -1.86 -7.33
N VAL A 59 6.46 -2.06 -6.44
CA VAL A 59 6.59 -1.68 -5.02
C VAL A 59 7.71 -2.45 -4.33
N ARG A 60 7.88 -3.75 -4.61
CA ARG A 60 9.00 -4.55 -4.08
C ARG A 60 10.35 -4.07 -4.57
N ALA A 61 10.45 -3.55 -5.80
CA ALA A 61 11.68 -2.96 -6.31
C ALA A 61 12.14 -1.72 -5.51
N LEU A 62 11.24 -1.08 -4.76
CA LEU A 62 11.57 0.02 -3.83
C LEU A 62 12.19 -0.46 -2.51
N GLY A 63 12.37 -1.77 -2.32
CA GLY A 63 13.03 -2.35 -1.14
C GLY A 63 12.08 -2.90 -0.09
N PHE A 64 10.79 -3.07 -0.39
CA PHE A 64 9.89 -3.87 0.43
C PHE A 64 10.04 -5.35 0.10
N ARG A 65 10.04 -6.20 1.12
CA ARG A 65 10.12 -7.66 0.94
C ARG A 65 8.75 -8.23 0.55
N TYR A 66 7.71 -7.72 1.20
CA TYR A 66 6.33 -8.15 1.02
C TYR A 66 5.43 -6.95 0.73
N VAL A 67 4.34 -7.21 0.00
CA VAL A 67 3.26 -6.26 -0.23
C VAL A 67 1.98 -6.94 0.24
N ALA A 68 1.22 -6.27 1.09
CA ALA A 68 -0.01 -6.78 1.66
C ALA A 68 -1.16 -5.81 1.33
N LEU A 69 -2.33 -6.36 1.02
CA LEU A 69 -3.57 -5.59 0.97
C LEU A 69 -4.12 -5.53 2.40
N ASP A 70 -4.22 -4.33 2.96
CA ASP A 70 -4.86 -4.10 4.24
C ASP A 70 -6.38 -4.17 4.07
N LEU A 71 -6.98 -5.23 4.61
CA LEU A 71 -8.42 -5.49 4.59
C LEU A 71 -9.14 -4.90 5.80
N ALA A 72 -8.43 -4.20 6.70
CA ALA A 72 -9.10 -3.49 7.78
C ALA A 72 -10.11 -2.53 7.15
N ALA A 73 -11.39 -2.69 7.54
CA ALA A 73 -12.41 -1.71 7.21
C ALA A 73 -11.85 -0.37 7.67
N GLY A 74 -11.59 0.53 6.72
CA GLY A 74 -11.19 1.88 7.07
C GLY A 74 -12.22 2.39 8.05
N ASP A 75 -11.77 2.87 9.21
CA ASP A 75 -12.55 3.83 9.98
C ASP A 75 -12.66 5.10 9.13
N ALA A 76 -13.46 5.03 8.06
CA ALA A 76 -13.97 6.17 7.36
C ALA A 76 -15.04 6.75 8.28
N GLY A 77 -14.60 7.38 9.38
CA GLY A 77 -15.37 7.96 10.47
C GLY A 77 -16.88 7.91 10.30
N GLY A 78 -17.46 6.77 10.65
CA GLY A 78 -18.88 6.67 10.96
C GLY A 78 -19.08 7.31 12.33
N ALA A 79 -19.24 8.64 12.37
CA ALA A 79 -19.75 9.33 13.54
C ALA A 79 -21.18 8.83 13.79
N GLY A 80 -21.32 7.94 14.77
CA GLY A 80 -22.57 7.70 15.49
C GLY A 80 -22.85 8.81 16.49
#